data_AF-B4U0Z1-F1
#
_entry.id   AF-B4U0Z1-F1
#
_cell.length_a   1.000
_cell.length_b   1.000
_cell.length_c   1.000
_cell.angle_alpha   90.00
_cell.angle_beta   90.00
_cell.angle_gamma   90.00
#
_symmetry.space_group_name_H-M   'P 1'
#
loop_
_entity.id
_entity.type
_entity.pdbx_description
1 polymer ?
#
loop_
_entity_poly.entity_id
_entity_poly.type
_entity_poly.pdbx_seq_one_letter_code
_entity_poly.pdbx_strand_id
1 'polypeptide(L)'
;MDETKKARGGIEIKPDEEYQVVGYSNENHAPIFLGLVVGRDKNTLRVASTTTRLDSFLSEFVSKKNKLITEIASLETELEREVDLKERAINDLDIEIDELKNKLEELQQTYKKRKKLVDAELRKNFYNWIDSNWLLRILYSLYENFS
;
A
#
# COMPACT_ATOMS: atom_id res chain seq x y z
N MET A 1 -0.05 -52.90 47.01
CA MET A 1 1.21 -52.13 47.15
C MET A 1 1.86 -52.15 45.79
N ASP A 2 2.12 -51.04 45.11
CA ASP A 2 2.32 -49.67 45.56
C ASP A 2 1.87 -48.77 44.40
N GLU A 3 0.73 -48.10 44.56
CA GLU A 3 0.26 -47.08 43.61
C GLU A 3 1.35 -46.02 43.51
N THR A 4 1.82 -45.77 42.29
CA THR A 4 2.44 -44.50 41.89
C THR A 4 3.22 -43.84 43.03
N LYS A 5 4.45 -44.30 43.27
CA LYS A 5 5.41 -43.61 44.14
C LYS A 5 5.32 -42.12 43.81
N LYS A 6 4.58 -41.40 44.65
CA LYS A 6 4.33 -39.97 44.55
C LYS A 6 5.70 -39.34 44.52
N ALA A 7 6.14 -38.94 43.32
CA ALA A 7 7.35 -38.16 43.16
C ALA A 7 7.09 -36.85 43.92
N ARG A 8 7.71 -36.74 45.11
CA ARG A 8 7.68 -35.56 45.96
C ARG A 8 8.26 -34.41 45.13
N GLY A 9 7.37 -33.54 44.67
CA GLY A 9 7.67 -32.47 43.71
C GLY A 9 6.50 -32.09 42.80
N GLY A 10 5.41 -32.88 42.76
CA GLY A 10 4.24 -32.53 41.94
C GLY A 10 4.51 -32.59 40.44
N ILE A 11 5.35 -33.52 39.99
CA ILE A 11 5.60 -33.76 38.56
C ILE A 11 5.12 -35.18 38.25
N GLU A 12 4.23 -35.32 37.28
CA GLU A 12 3.72 -36.62 36.82
C GLU A 12 4.51 -37.04 35.57
N ILE A 13 5.17 -38.19 35.68
CA ILE A 13 5.98 -38.82 34.64
C ILE A 13 5.16 -39.98 34.09
N LYS A 14 4.99 -40.06 32.77
CA LYS A 14 4.22 -41.14 32.14
C LYS A 14 5.11 -42.36 31.93
N PRO A 15 4.80 -43.53 32.48
CA PRO A 15 5.67 -44.70 32.39
C PRO A 15 5.97 -45.18 30.95
N ASP A 16 5.13 -44.80 29.97
CA ASP A 16 5.24 -45.23 28.58
C ASP A 16 6.07 -44.27 27.68
N GLU A 17 6.58 -43.16 28.22
CA GLU A 17 7.43 -42.22 27.47
C GLU A 17 8.91 -42.40 27.81
N GLU A 18 9.78 -42.34 26.79
CA GLU A 18 11.24 -42.44 26.96
C GLU A 18 11.80 -41.09 27.44
N TYR A 19 12.19 -41.01 28.71
CA TYR A 19 12.77 -39.81 29.31
C TYR A 19 14.30 -39.84 29.25
N GLN A 20 14.90 -38.71 28.88
CA GLN A 20 16.36 -38.56 28.92
C GLN A 20 16.85 -38.63 30.37
N VAL A 21 18.01 -39.27 30.58
CA VAL A 21 18.57 -39.61 31.90
C VAL A 21 18.57 -38.42 32.85
N VAL A 22 17.95 -38.64 34.01
CA VAL A 22 17.78 -37.68 35.09
C VAL A 22 19.07 -37.62 35.92
N GLY A 23 19.70 -36.45 36.00
CA GLY A 23 20.74 -36.21 37.00
C GLY A 23 20.12 -36.07 38.39
N TYR A 24 20.72 -36.70 39.41
CA TYR A 24 20.32 -36.52 40.80
C TYR A 24 21.10 -35.36 41.41
N SER A 25 20.41 -34.40 42.03
CA SER A 25 21.08 -33.45 42.93
C SER A 25 21.59 -34.20 44.16
N ASN A 26 22.90 -34.14 44.41
CA ASN A 26 23.56 -34.84 45.54
C ASN A 26 22.96 -34.49 46.90
N GLU A 27 22.33 -33.33 47.05
CA GLU A 27 21.80 -32.85 48.34
C GLU A 27 20.35 -33.27 48.58
N ASN A 28 19.52 -33.39 47.54
CA ASN A 28 18.08 -33.61 47.71
C ASN A 28 17.51 -34.85 47.01
N HIS A 29 18.31 -35.61 46.27
CA HIS A 29 17.84 -36.75 45.44
C HIS A 29 16.62 -36.42 44.57
N ALA A 30 16.39 -35.12 44.30
CA ALA A 30 15.28 -34.66 43.51
C ALA A 30 15.64 -34.88 42.04
N PRO A 31 14.76 -35.51 41.25
CA PRO A 31 15.02 -35.72 39.85
C PRO A 31 14.99 -34.38 39.08
N ILE A 32 16.07 -34.06 38.36
CA ILE A 32 16.13 -32.92 37.45
C ILE A 32 15.66 -33.38 36.07
N PHE A 33 14.50 -32.90 35.62
CA PHE A 33 13.98 -33.17 34.28
C PHE A 33 14.28 -32.00 33.34
N LEU A 34 14.78 -32.30 32.13
CA LEU A 34 14.83 -31.35 31.02
C LEU A 34 13.70 -31.72 30.05
N GLY A 35 12.68 -30.86 29.93
CA GLY A 35 11.51 -31.16 29.09
C GLY A 35 10.51 -29.99 28.97
N LEU A 36 9.57 -30.09 28.04
CA LEU A 36 8.51 -29.08 27.84
C LEU A 36 7.30 -29.38 28.73
N VAL A 37 6.76 -28.35 29.39
CA VAL A 37 5.51 -28.48 30.18
C VAL A 37 4.32 -28.51 29.21
N VAL A 38 3.63 -29.65 29.14
CA VAL A 38 2.52 -29.90 28.21
C VAL A 38 1.14 -29.84 28.86
N GLY A 39 1.07 -29.64 30.19
CA GLY A 39 -0.19 -29.49 30.91
C GLY A 39 -0.01 -29.33 32.42
N ARG A 40 -1.02 -28.76 33.07
CA ARG A 40 -1.11 -28.58 34.53
C ARG A 40 -2.45 -29.14 35.00
N ASP A 41 -2.44 -30.03 36.00
CA ASP A 41 -3.66 -30.43 36.71
C ASP A 41 -3.48 -30.23 38.22
N LYS A 42 -4.39 -29.44 38.82
CA LYS A 42 -4.55 -29.09 40.25
C LYS A 42 -3.30 -28.61 41.00
N ASN A 43 -2.17 -29.31 40.96
CA ASN A 43 -0.84 -28.92 41.46
C ASN A 43 0.31 -29.72 40.80
N THR A 44 0.06 -30.31 39.64
CA THR A 44 0.98 -31.26 38.99
C THR A 44 1.32 -30.83 37.58
N LEU A 45 2.61 -30.82 37.23
CA LEU A 45 3.09 -30.51 35.89
C LEU A 45 3.37 -31.80 35.11
N ARG A 46 2.89 -31.85 33.86
CA ARG A 46 3.22 -32.92 32.91
C ARG A 46 4.35 -32.44 32.01
N VAL A 47 5.45 -33.18 31.99
CA VAL A 47 6.68 -32.84 31.25
C VAL A 47 6.92 -33.87 30.16
N ALA A 48 7.13 -33.43 28.92
CA ALA A 48 7.45 -34.29 27.78
C ALA A 48 8.92 -34.15 27.35
N SER A 49 9.52 -35.24 26.89
CA SER A 49 10.89 -35.29 26.37
C SER A 49 11.06 -34.34 25.16
N THR A 50 12.15 -33.58 25.16
CA THR A 50 12.44 -32.50 24.20
C THR A 50 13.02 -32.97 22.88
N THR A 51 13.55 -34.20 22.78
CA THR A 51 14.39 -34.60 21.63
C THR A 51 13.62 -34.91 20.35
N THR A 52 12.36 -35.33 20.40
CA THR A 52 11.57 -35.68 19.19
C THR A 52 10.40 -34.74 18.92
N ARG A 53 9.82 -34.13 19.96
CA ARG A 53 8.66 -33.22 19.83
C ARG A 53 9.01 -31.78 19.51
N LEU A 54 10.17 -31.28 19.95
CA LEU A 54 10.58 -29.90 19.70
C LEU A 54 10.88 -29.65 18.21
N ASP A 55 11.62 -30.58 17.58
CA ASP A 55 11.95 -30.48 16.15
C ASP A 55 10.70 -30.55 15.27
N SER A 56 9.76 -31.45 15.60
CA SER A 56 8.48 -31.54 14.91
C SER A 56 7.65 -30.26 15.09
N PHE A 57 7.57 -29.71 16.30
CA PHE A 57 6.87 -28.45 16.56
C PHE A 57 7.49 -27.28 15.79
N LEU A 58 8.81 -27.11 15.85
CA LEU A 58 9.53 -26.03 15.18
C LEU A 58 9.50 -26.15 13.65
N SER A 59 9.45 -27.37 13.11
CA SER A 59 9.42 -27.60 11.65
C SER A 59 8.22 -26.94 10.98
N GLU A 60 7.05 -26.94 11.62
CA GLU A 60 5.84 -26.29 11.09
C GLU A 60 6.02 -24.76 11.03
N PHE A 61 6.59 -24.16 12.08
CA PHE A 61 6.87 -22.72 12.11
C PHE A 61 7.93 -22.34 11.08
N VAL A 62 8.99 -23.13 10.91
CA VAL A 62 10.03 -22.90 9.90
C VAL A 62 9.43 -23.00 8.49
N SER A 63 8.56 -23.99 8.24
CA SER A 63 7.86 -24.13 6.96
C SER A 63 6.97 -22.93 6.65
N LYS A 64 6.14 -22.49 7.62
CA LYS A 64 5.30 -21.29 7.48
C LYS A 64 6.14 -20.03 7.24
N LYS A 65 7.24 -19.86 7.99
CA LYS A 65 8.18 -18.74 7.81
C LYS A 65 8.73 -18.71 6.39
N ASN A 66 9.23 -19.84 5.90
CA ASN A 66 9.83 -19.91 4.56
C ASN A 66 8.78 -19.65 3.47
N LYS A 67 7.56 -20.17 3.63
CA LYS A 67 6.45 -19.87 2.72
C LYS A 67 6.12 -18.38 2.68
N LEU A 68 6.01 -17.75 3.86
CA LEU A 68 5.77 -16.30 3.96
C LEU A 68 6.90 -15.48 3.33
N ILE A 69 8.16 -15.88 3.50
CA ILE A 69 9.30 -15.21 2.87
C ILE A 69 9.17 -15.26 1.33
N THR A 70 8.79 -16.41 0.77
CA THR A 70 8.58 -16.55 -0.68
C THR A 70 7.40 -15.72 -1.17
N GLU A 71 6.29 -15.70 -0.43
CA GLU A 71 5.11 -14.89 -0.76
C GLU A 71 5.43 -13.39 -0.72
N ILE A 72 6.17 -12.93 0.29
CA ILE A 72 6.62 -11.53 0.39
C ILE A 72 7.49 -11.16 -0.82
N ALA A 73 8.49 -11.98 -1.15
CA ALA A 73 9.35 -11.70 -2.30
C ALA A 73 8.55 -11.64 -3.62
N SER A 74 7.57 -12.54 -3.79
CA SER A 74 6.69 -12.51 -4.97
C SER A 74 5.84 -11.23 -5.01
N LEU A 75 5.29 -10.80 -3.88
CA LEU A 75 4.49 -9.58 -3.79
C LEU A 75 5.33 -8.32 -4.02
N GLU A 76 6.57 -8.29 -3.53
CA GLU A 76 7.50 -7.19 -3.77
C GLU A 76 7.79 -7.03 -5.27
N THR A 77 8.05 -8.14 -5.99
CA THR A 77 8.29 -8.08 -7.44
C THR A 77 7.07 -7.65 -8.24
N GLU A 78 5.87 -8.08 -7.84
CA GLU A 78 4.63 -7.67 -8.51
C GLU A 78 4.34 -6.19 -8.24
N LEU A 79 4.58 -5.71 -7.03
CA LEU A 79 4.42 -4.31 -6.67
C LEU A 79 5.37 -3.41 -7.46
N GLU A 80 6.64 -3.79 -7.59
CA GLU A 80 7.63 -3.06 -8.41
C GLU A 80 7.16 -2.94 -9.86
N ARG A 81 6.70 -4.04 -10.45
CA ARG A 81 6.16 -4.06 -11.81
C ARG A 81 4.94 -3.16 -11.99
N GLU A 82 3.99 -3.20 -11.05
CA GLU A 82 2.79 -2.37 -11.09
C GLU A 82 3.11 -0.88 -10.93
N VAL A 83 4.08 -0.54 -10.08
CA VAL A 83 4.57 0.84 -9.92
C VAL A 83 5.19 1.32 -11.24
N ASP A 84 6.08 0.54 -11.85
CA ASP A 84 6.71 0.89 -13.14
C ASP A 84 5.71 1.07 -14.28
N LEU A 85 4.62 0.29 -14.28
CA LEU A 85 3.54 0.44 -15.27
C LEU A 85 2.74 1.72 -15.04
N LYS A 86 2.42 2.03 -13.77
CA LYS A 86 1.69 3.25 -13.42
C LYS A 86 2.52 4.50 -13.68
N GLU A 87 3.81 4.47 -13.37
CA GLU A 87 4.71 5.60 -13.61
C GLU A 87 4.85 5.90 -15.11
N ARG A 88 4.97 4.87 -15.95
CA ARG A 88 4.92 5.04 -17.41
C ARG A 88 3.60 5.64 -17.89
N ALA A 89 2.47 5.13 -17.40
CA ALA A 89 1.15 5.67 -17.76
C ALA A 89 0.97 7.13 -17.34
N ILE A 90 1.52 7.53 -16.18
CA ILE A 90 1.51 8.93 -15.73
C ILE A 90 2.36 9.79 -16.66
N ASN A 91 3.57 9.36 -16.99
CA ASN A 91 4.45 10.11 -17.90
C ASN A 91 3.82 10.31 -19.29
N ASP A 92 3.16 9.28 -19.83
CA ASP A 92 2.46 9.37 -21.11
C ASP A 92 1.31 10.40 -21.06
N LEU A 93 0.56 10.41 -19.95
CA LEU A 93 -0.52 11.39 -19.73
C LEU A 93 0.02 12.82 -19.56
N ASP A 94 1.15 13.00 -18.87
CA ASP A 94 1.78 14.31 -18.71
C ASP A 94 2.21 14.88 -20.08
N ILE A 95 2.77 14.05 -20.96
CA ILE A 95 3.11 14.42 -22.34
C ILE A 95 1.84 14.85 -23.10
N GLU A 96 0.76 14.07 -23.02
CA GLU A 96 -0.49 14.40 -23.71
C GLU A 96 -1.10 15.71 -23.20
N ILE A 97 -1.05 15.94 -21.89
CA ILE A 97 -1.51 17.19 -21.26
C ILE A 97 -0.72 18.39 -21.82
N ASP A 98 0.59 18.28 -21.92
CA ASP A 98 1.43 19.37 -22.42
C ASP A 98 1.21 19.63 -23.92
N GLU A 99 1.02 18.59 -24.73
CA GLU A 99 0.61 18.77 -26.13
C GLU A 99 -0.74 19.50 -26.26
N LEU A 100 -1.73 19.12 -25.43
CA LEU A 100 -3.04 19.75 -25.44
C LEU A 100 -2.99 21.21 -24.98
N LYS A 101 -2.16 21.53 -23.98
CA LYS A 101 -1.91 22.92 -23.56
C LYS A 101 -1.35 23.76 -24.70
N ASN A 102 -0.34 23.24 -25.41
CA ASN A 102 0.27 23.94 -26.54
C ASN A 102 -0.76 24.19 -27.65
N LYS A 103 -1.55 23.16 -28.02
CA LYS A 103 -2.64 23.29 -29.01
C LYS A 103 -3.67 24.33 -28.56
N LEU A 104 -4.06 24.34 -27.29
CA LEU A 104 -4.99 25.32 -26.75
C LEU A 104 -4.45 26.75 -26.85
N GLU A 105 -3.17 26.95 -26.52
CA GLU A 105 -2.53 28.26 -26.60
C GLU A 105 -2.50 28.79 -28.05
N GLU A 106 -2.10 27.95 -29.01
CA GLU A 106 -2.11 28.31 -30.43
C GLU A 106 -3.51 28.69 -30.92
N LEU A 107 -4.52 27.95 -30.48
CA LEU A 107 -5.91 28.18 -30.87
C LEU A 107 -6.45 29.48 -30.26
N GLN A 108 -6.10 29.78 -28.99
CA GLN A 108 -6.41 31.04 -28.35
C GLN A 108 -5.74 32.24 -29.04
N GLN A 109 -4.47 32.11 -29.43
CA GLN A 109 -3.76 33.16 -30.17
C GLN A 109 -4.40 33.41 -31.53
N THR A 110 -4.73 32.34 -32.26
CA THR A 110 -5.40 32.42 -33.56
C THR A 110 -6.77 33.08 -33.43
N TYR A 111 -7.55 32.69 -32.42
CA TYR A 111 -8.84 33.30 -32.13
C TYR A 111 -8.70 34.80 -31.83
N LYS A 112 -7.74 35.20 -30.97
CA LYS A 112 -7.48 36.62 -30.68
C LYS A 112 -7.14 37.41 -31.95
N LYS A 113 -6.32 36.87 -32.84
CA LYS A 113 -5.97 37.50 -34.12
C LYS A 113 -7.20 37.67 -35.02
N ARG A 114 -7.98 36.61 -35.21
CA ARG A 114 -9.21 36.65 -36.02
C ARG A 114 -10.24 37.62 -35.45
N LYS A 115 -10.45 37.61 -34.14
CA LYS A 115 -11.36 38.54 -33.46
C LYS A 115 -10.98 39.99 -33.74
N LYS A 116 -9.69 40.35 -33.64
CA LYS A 116 -9.22 41.70 -33.95
C LYS A 116 -9.50 42.10 -35.40
N LEU A 117 -9.34 41.18 -36.35
CA LEU A 117 -9.64 41.44 -37.76
C LEU A 117 -11.14 41.68 -37.97
N VAL A 118 -11.99 40.84 -37.40
CA VAL A 118 -13.45 40.98 -37.47
C VAL A 118 -13.89 42.29 -36.80
N ASP A 119 -13.37 42.61 -35.63
CA ASP A 119 -13.68 43.87 -34.93
C ASP A 119 -13.25 45.09 -35.76
N ALA A 120 -12.09 45.04 -36.41
CA ALA A 120 -11.62 46.11 -37.28
C ALA A 120 -12.49 46.26 -38.54
N GLU A 121 -12.89 45.16 -39.15
CA GLU A 121 -13.77 45.15 -40.32
C GLU A 121 -15.19 45.63 -39.98
N LEU A 122 -15.75 45.19 -38.85
CA LEU A 122 -17.03 45.68 -38.34
C LEU A 122 -17.00 47.19 -38.08
N ARG A 123 -15.94 47.69 -37.42
CA ARG A 123 -15.77 49.14 -37.21
C ARG A 123 -15.68 49.89 -38.52
N LYS A 124 -14.89 49.40 -39.48
CA LYS A 124 -14.77 50.03 -40.80
C LYS A 124 -16.12 50.07 -41.52
N ASN A 125 -16.86 48.96 -41.52
CA ASN A 125 -18.17 48.88 -42.14
C ASN A 125 -19.19 49.79 -41.44
N PHE A 126 -19.13 49.89 -40.12
CA PHE A 126 -19.96 50.80 -39.34
C PHE A 126 -19.70 52.26 -39.70
N TYR A 127 -18.44 52.71 -39.75
CA TYR A 127 -18.12 54.07 -40.15
C TYR A 127 -18.44 54.35 -41.62
N ASN A 128 -18.19 53.39 -42.53
CA ASN A 128 -18.60 53.51 -43.92
C ASN A 128 -20.12 53.66 -44.06
N TRP A 129 -20.90 52.95 -43.23
CA TRP A 129 -22.35 53.07 -43.20
C TRP A 129 -22.81 54.42 -42.64
N ILE A 130 -22.21 54.92 -41.56
CA ILE A 130 -22.47 56.28 -41.06
C ILE A 130 -22.18 57.32 -42.13
N ASP A 131 -21.06 57.19 -42.83
CA ASP A 131 -20.62 58.13 -43.86
C ASP A 131 -21.43 58.03 -45.16
N SER A 132 -22.24 56.99 -45.33
CA SER A 132 -23.09 56.82 -46.52
C SER A 132 -24.21 57.87 -46.66
N ASN A 133 -24.58 58.55 -45.56
CA ASN A 133 -25.64 59.55 -45.55
C ASN A 133 -25.32 60.68 -44.57
N TRP A 134 -25.48 61.94 -45.02
CA TRP A 134 -25.24 63.14 -44.21
C TRP A 134 -26.08 63.19 -42.93
N LEU A 135 -27.33 62.69 -42.94
CA LEU A 135 -28.18 62.61 -41.75
C LEU A 135 -27.61 61.63 -40.71
N LEU A 136 -27.12 60.47 -41.14
CA LEU A 136 -26.52 59.47 -40.25
C LEU A 136 -25.25 60.02 -39.59
N ARG A 137 -24.44 60.77 -40.35
CA ARG A 137 -23.28 61.50 -39.84
C ARG A 137 -23.65 62.47 -38.71
N ILE A 138 -24.68 63.28 -38.90
CA ILE A 138 -25.14 64.25 -37.88
C ILE A 138 -25.64 63.51 -36.64
N LEU A 139 -26.49 62.49 -36.83
CA LEU A 139 -27.04 61.70 -35.73
C LEU A 139 -25.93 61.01 -34.92
N TYR A 140 -24.94 60.42 -35.59
CA TYR A 140 -23.79 59.81 -34.92
C TYR A 140 -22.95 60.85 -34.17
N SER A 141 -22.71 62.03 -34.74
CA SER A 141 -21.98 63.10 -34.05
C SER A 141 -22.70 63.59 -32.79
N LEU A 142 -24.03 63.61 -32.81
CA LEU A 142 -24.82 63.94 -31.62
C LEU A 142 -24.68 62.84 -30.58
N TYR A 143 -24.83 61.57 -30.98
CA TYR A 143 -24.65 60.42 -30.09
C TYR A 143 -23.26 60.43 -29.42
N GLU A 144 -22.19 60.64 -30.19
CA GLU A 144 -20.82 60.65 -29.68
C GLU A 144 -20.55 61.83 -28.73
N ASN A 145 -21.23 62.97 -28.93
CA ASN A 145 -21.13 64.13 -28.03
C ASN A 145 -21.95 63.98 -26.73
N PHE A 146 -22.91 63.06 -26.68
CA PHE A 146 -23.79 62.84 -25.52
C PHE A 146 -23.54 61.53 -24.76
N SER A 147 -22.64 60.67 -25.25
CA SER A 147 -22.23 59.40 -24.63
C SER A 147 -20.93 59.53 -23.85
#